data_AF-A0A1E5R849-F1
#
_entry.id   AF-A0A1E5R849-F1
#
_cell.length_a   1.000
_cell.length_b   1.000
_cell.length_c   1.000
_cell.angle_alpha   90.00
_cell.angle_beta   90.00
_cell.angle_gamma   90.00
#
_symmetry.space_group_name_H-M   'P 1'
#
loop_
_entity.id
_entity.type
_entity.pdbx_description
1 polymer ?
#
loop_
_entity_poly.entity_id
_entity_poly.type
_entity_poly.pdbx_seq_one_letter_code
_entity_poly.pdbx_strand_id
1 'polypeptide(L)'
;MQVSQILKNQASQVTKQAKLNRFLSEKKMLQGLPTFIRPQLDSVPEDQQFKTELQWKYLPGDKVVYLDKGSKYHGNFCTVTKQNQQSNGFQLDHNGPMKQTPTPKSIWAEGQSSYIVPTPQLVTQKQIKLVVEIKDKITNELKKVVVDDVEFKGTYFDERYHKRMPVRFARGEKIVIPWPKPDLPEQEDVLGTNAENVRTQTFWPTSLVQSPIPVAALSDIRNHNSPQQFVKKQITPAVLRKLTPPKMPKTDVQKARIQERNVLHQQEKARKATLTNEEKEKIGEKIYQHLSKNITD
;
A
#
# COMPACT_ATOMS: atom_id res chain seq x y z
N MET A 1 -35.81 12.07 -11.32
CA MET A 1 -34.95 12.70 -10.29
C MET A 1 -33.77 11.82 -9.85
N GLN A 2 -33.91 10.50 -9.69
CA GLN A 2 -32.78 9.67 -9.24
C GLN A 2 -31.62 9.58 -10.26
N VAL A 3 -31.92 9.51 -11.56
CA VAL A 3 -30.89 9.41 -12.62
C VAL A 3 -29.98 10.64 -12.66
N SER A 4 -30.51 11.84 -12.44
CA SER A 4 -29.71 13.07 -12.42
C SER A 4 -28.76 13.17 -11.22
N GLN A 5 -29.10 12.53 -10.09
CA GLN A 5 -28.22 12.48 -8.92
C GLN A 5 -27.05 11.52 -9.11
N ILE A 6 -27.26 10.41 -9.85
CA ILE A 6 -26.19 9.46 -10.18
C ILE A 6 -25.21 10.09 -11.19
N LEU A 7 -25.73 10.84 -12.17
CA LEU A 7 -24.91 11.44 -13.23
C LEU A 7 -24.16 12.71 -12.82
N LYS A 8 -24.59 13.40 -11.76
CA LYS A 8 -23.97 14.66 -11.33
C LYS A 8 -23.61 14.60 -9.85
N ASN A 9 -22.33 14.77 -9.53
CA ASN A 9 -21.85 14.94 -8.14
C ASN A 9 -22.15 16.37 -7.62
N GLN A 10 -23.43 16.75 -7.61
CA GLN A 10 -23.90 18.00 -7.05
C GLN A 10 -23.94 17.89 -5.51
N ALA A 11 -23.59 18.97 -4.81
CA ALA A 11 -23.54 19.04 -3.34
C ALA A 11 -22.53 18.10 -2.66
N SER A 12 -21.34 17.92 -3.26
CA SER A 12 -20.27 17.08 -2.72
C SER A 12 -19.88 17.42 -1.26
N GLN A 13 -19.95 18.69 -0.85
CA GLN A 13 -19.69 19.09 0.54
C GLN A 13 -20.73 18.54 1.53
N VAL A 14 -22.01 18.57 1.17
CA VAL A 14 -23.10 18.01 2.00
C VAL A 14 -22.92 16.50 2.14
N THR A 15 -22.57 15.81 1.05
CA THR A 15 -22.29 14.37 1.11
C THR A 15 -21.06 14.04 1.99
N LYS A 16 -20.03 14.90 2.00
CA LYS A 16 -18.86 14.74 2.88
C LYS A 16 -19.23 14.94 4.36
N GLN A 17 -20.05 15.94 4.67
CA GLN A 17 -20.53 16.18 6.03
C GLN A 17 -21.43 15.04 6.55
N ALA A 18 -22.30 14.50 5.70
CA ALA A 18 -23.14 13.36 6.04
C ALA A 18 -22.31 12.11 6.40
N LYS A 19 -21.17 11.89 5.73
CA LYS A 19 -20.23 10.81 6.05
C LYS A 19 -19.56 10.95 7.42
N LEU A 20 -19.45 12.18 7.96
CA LEU A 20 -18.83 12.44 9.26
C LEU A 20 -19.72 11.95 10.42
N ASN A 21 -21.04 12.09 10.29
CA ASN A 21 -22.04 11.69 11.31
C ASN A 21 -22.48 10.22 11.14
N ARG A 22 -21.51 9.32 10.95
CA ARG A 22 -21.75 7.92 10.59
C ARG A 22 -22.40 7.10 11.71
N PHE A 23 -21.94 7.24 12.96
CA PHE A 23 -22.41 6.39 14.06
C PHE A 23 -23.92 6.54 14.35
N LEU A 24 -24.43 7.77 14.35
CA LEU A 24 -25.86 8.03 14.59
C LEU A 24 -26.74 7.58 13.42
N SER A 25 -26.24 7.68 12.19
CA SER A 25 -26.96 7.24 11.00
C SER A 25 -26.98 5.72 10.88
N GLU A 26 -25.88 5.03 11.20
CA GLU A 26 -25.78 3.57 11.16
C GLU A 26 -26.79 2.90 12.10
N LYS A 27 -26.94 3.38 13.34
CA LYS A 27 -27.94 2.82 14.27
C LYS A 27 -29.37 2.92 13.72
N LYS A 28 -29.74 4.07 13.13
CA LYS A 28 -31.07 4.27 12.52
C LYS A 28 -31.25 3.41 11.27
N MET A 29 -30.22 3.30 10.44
CA MET A 29 -30.22 2.42 9.27
C MET A 29 -30.43 0.96 9.68
N LEU A 30 -29.71 0.48 10.70
CA LEU A 30 -29.83 -0.88 11.22
C LEU A 30 -31.20 -1.20 11.80
N GLN A 31 -31.95 -0.19 12.28
CA GLN A 31 -33.33 -0.38 12.73
C GLN A 31 -34.31 -0.58 11.57
N GLY A 32 -34.05 0.04 10.41
CA GLY A 32 -34.87 -0.11 9.21
C GLY A 32 -34.58 -1.39 8.40
N LEU A 33 -33.47 -2.09 8.69
CA LEU A 33 -33.09 -3.30 7.96
C LEU A 33 -33.74 -4.56 8.56
N PRO A 34 -34.20 -5.51 7.73
CA PRO A 34 -34.69 -6.77 8.21
C PRO A 34 -33.56 -7.63 8.78
N THR A 35 -33.90 -8.57 9.66
CA THR A 35 -32.94 -9.38 10.42
C THR A 35 -31.98 -10.20 9.56
N PHE A 36 -32.39 -10.63 8.36
CA PHE A 36 -31.56 -11.41 7.43
C PHE A 36 -30.55 -10.59 6.62
N ILE A 37 -30.74 -9.27 6.49
CA ILE A 37 -29.79 -8.37 5.83
C ILE A 37 -28.87 -7.69 6.85
N ARG A 38 -29.34 -7.55 8.09
CA ARG A 38 -28.64 -6.82 9.13
C ARG A 38 -27.21 -7.37 9.33
N PRO A 39 -26.16 -6.54 9.16
CA PRO A 39 -24.80 -6.97 9.42
C PRO A 39 -24.65 -7.33 10.90
N GLN A 40 -23.89 -8.38 11.17
CA GLN A 40 -23.69 -8.90 12.52
C GLN A 40 -22.50 -8.28 13.24
N LEU A 41 -21.54 -7.76 12.47
CA LEU A 41 -20.41 -6.98 12.94
C LEU A 41 -20.58 -5.54 12.46
N ASP A 42 -20.10 -4.60 13.28
CA ASP A 42 -20.12 -3.17 12.95
C ASP A 42 -19.26 -2.90 11.71
N SER A 43 -19.67 -1.93 10.90
CA SER A 43 -18.91 -1.58 9.70
C SER A 43 -17.71 -0.69 10.06
N VAL A 44 -16.55 -1.07 9.56
CA VAL A 44 -15.27 -0.41 9.83
C VAL A 44 -15.03 0.72 8.79
N PRO A 45 -14.45 1.87 9.18
CA PRO A 45 -14.01 2.92 8.24
C PRO A 45 -12.97 2.42 7.24
N GLU A 46 -12.98 2.94 6.01
CA GLU A 46 -12.10 2.50 4.90
C GLU A 46 -10.60 2.54 5.24
N ASP A 47 -10.18 3.46 6.12
CA ASP A 47 -8.80 3.59 6.58
C ASP A 47 -8.38 2.45 7.53
N GLN A 48 -9.34 1.88 8.26
CA GLN A 48 -9.14 0.77 9.21
C GLN A 48 -9.49 -0.59 8.61
N GLN A 49 -10.00 -0.63 7.38
CA GLN A 49 -10.29 -1.87 6.68
C GLN A 49 -8.99 -2.59 6.31
N PHE A 50 -8.98 -3.91 6.46
CA PHE A 50 -7.84 -4.72 6.07
C PHE A 50 -7.75 -4.78 4.54
N LYS A 51 -6.61 -4.36 3.99
CA LYS A 51 -6.34 -4.31 2.54
C LYS A 51 -5.33 -5.36 2.12
N THR A 52 -4.33 -5.62 2.94
CA THR A 52 -3.23 -6.54 2.63
C THR A 52 -3.36 -7.86 3.37
N GLU A 53 -2.79 -8.92 2.81
CA GLU A 53 -2.81 -10.28 3.38
C GLU A 53 -2.12 -10.35 4.75
N LEU A 54 -1.14 -9.47 4.97
CA LEU A 54 -0.49 -9.27 6.28
C LEU A 54 -1.51 -8.89 7.36
N GLN A 55 -2.45 -8.00 7.04
CA GLN A 55 -3.48 -7.54 7.97
C GLN A 55 -4.54 -8.62 8.20
N TRP A 56 -4.94 -9.32 7.13
CA TRP A 56 -5.94 -10.38 7.20
C TRP A 56 -5.49 -11.60 8.00
N LYS A 57 -4.20 -11.98 7.98
CA LYS A 57 -3.62 -13.23 8.56
C LYS A 57 -4.13 -14.55 7.97
N TYR A 58 -5.40 -14.63 7.63
CA TYR A 58 -6.07 -15.82 7.10
C TYR A 58 -6.69 -15.50 5.76
N LEU A 59 -6.66 -16.44 4.81
CA LEU A 59 -7.31 -16.33 3.49
C LEU A 59 -8.46 -17.32 3.34
N PRO A 60 -9.40 -17.09 2.40
CA PRO A 60 -10.37 -18.11 2.00
C PRO A 60 -9.66 -19.42 1.63
N GLY A 61 -10.18 -20.54 2.13
CA GLY A 61 -9.57 -21.87 2.00
C GLY A 61 -8.65 -22.28 3.15
N ASP A 62 -8.28 -21.38 4.06
CA ASP A 62 -7.55 -21.76 5.28
C ASP A 62 -8.43 -22.55 6.25
N LYS A 63 -7.86 -23.59 6.86
CA LYS A 63 -8.48 -24.32 7.98
C LYS A 63 -8.22 -23.59 9.29
N VAL A 64 -9.29 -23.35 10.05
CA VAL A 64 -9.26 -22.60 11.31
C VAL A 64 -10.07 -23.30 12.40
N VAL A 65 -9.75 -23.03 13.67
CA VAL A 65 -10.58 -23.38 14.83
C VAL A 65 -11.29 -22.13 15.31
N TYR A 66 -12.57 -22.25 15.63
CA TYR A 66 -13.33 -21.20 16.29
C TYR A 66 -13.20 -21.28 17.82
N LEU A 67 -12.86 -20.17 18.48
CA LEU A 67 -12.43 -20.13 19.88
C LEU A 67 -13.25 -19.23 20.79
N ASP A 68 -14.52 -18.98 20.46
CA ASP A 68 -15.39 -18.21 21.33
C ASP A 68 -15.97 -19.07 22.47
N LYS A 69 -15.48 -18.86 23.70
CA LYS A 69 -15.81 -19.69 24.89
C LYS A 69 -17.30 -19.66 25.25
N GLY A 70 -18.06 -18.65 24.80
CA GLY A 70 -19.49 -18.53 25.08
C GLY A 70 -20.39 -19.24 24.06
N SER A 71 -19.82 -19.84 23.02
CA SER A 71 -20.57 -20.38 21.89
C SER A 71 -20.62 -21.91 21.89
N LYS A 72 -21.69 -22.48 21.33
CA LYS A 72 -21.81 -23.93 21.09
C LYS A 72 -20.73 -24.47 20.13
N TYR A 73 -20.17 -23.61 19.29
CA TYR A 73 -19.25 -23.97 18.21
C TYR A 73 -17.78 -23.87 18.63
N HIS A 74 -17.51 -23.62 19.91
CA HIS A 74 -16.16 -23.55 20.45
C HIS A 74 -15.39 -24.85 20.20
N GLY A 75 -14.19 -24.74 19.62
CA GLY A 75 -13.34 -25.90 19.31
C GLY A 75 -13.64 -26.56 17.96
N ASN A 76 -14.64 -26.10 17.21
CA ASN A 76 -14.95 -26.65 15.89
C ASN A 76 -13.90 -26.27 14.84
N PHE A 77 -13.52 -27.25 14.04
CA PHE A 77 -12.68 -27.07 12.85
C PHE A 77 -13.56 -26.62 11.67
N CYS A 78 -13.21 -25.47 11.11
CA CYS A 78 -13.95 -24.80 10.05
C CYS A 78 -12.98 -24.36 8.94
N THR A 79 -13.51 -24.16 7.74
CA THR A 79 -12.77 -23.53 6.63
C THR A 79 -13.27 -22.11 6.44
N VAL A 80 -12.35 -21.17 6.22
CA VAL A 80 -12.72 -19.79 5.87
C VAL A 80 -13.30 -19.78 4.46
N THR A 81 -14.56 -19.39 4.31
CA THR A 81 -15.24 -19.34 3.00
C THR A 81 -15.05 -17.98 2.33
N LYS A 82 -15.26 -16.89 3.07
CA LYS A 82 -15.20 -15.54 2.52
C LYS A 82 -14.71 -14.53 3.55
N GLN A 83 -14.02 -13.51 3.09
CA GLN A 83 -13.67 -12.33 3.88
C GLN A 83 -14.62 -11.19 3.57
N ASN A 84 -15.06 -10.47 4.60
CA ASN A 84 -15.84 -9.26 4.46
C ASN A 84 -14.98 -8.04 4.80
N GLN A 85 -14.55 -7.31 3.77
CA GLN A 85 -13.73 -6.09 3.91
C GLN A 85 -14.45 -5.00 4.70
N GLN A 86 -15.79 -4.90 4.61
CA GLN A 86 -16.53 -3.82 5.27
C GLN A 86 -16.54 -3.92 6.79
N SER A 87 -16.42 -5.12 7.35
CA SER A 87 -16.48 -5.38 8.79
C SER A 87 -15.22 -6.03 9.35
N ASN A 88 -14.18 -6.21 8.52
CA ASN A 88 -12.98 -7.00 8.86
C ASN A 88 -13.32 -8.39 9.44
N GLY A 89 -14.39 -9.00 8.92
CA GLY A 89 -14.93 -10.26 9.42
C GLY A 89 -14.67 -11.42 8.46
N PHE A 90 -14.71 -12.64 8.98
CA PHE A 90 -14.61 -13.87 8.23
C PHE A 90 -15.96 -14.60 8.26
N GLN A 91 -16.36 -15.14 7.12
CA GLN A 91 -17.45 -16.09 7.02
C GLN A 91 -16.85 -17.50 7.01
N LEU A 92 -17.28 -18.31 7.97
CA LEU A 92 -16.86 -19.71 8.08
C LEU A 92 -17.84 -20.62 7.35
N ASP A 93 -17.41 -21.86 7.14
CA ASP A 93 -18.21 -22.94 6.56
C ASP A 93 -19.35 -23.41 7.49
N HIS A 94 -19.97 -24.54 7.13
CA HIS A 94 -21.11 -25.07 7.84
C HIS A 94 -20.83 -25.49 9.30
N ASN A 95 -19.57 -25.70 9.66
CA ASN A 95 -19.18 -26.10 11.02
C ASN A 95 -18.99 -24.91 11.96
N GLY A 96 -18.96 -23.69 11.39
CA GLY A 96 -18.83 -22.44 12.11
C GLY A 96 -20.11 -21.97 12.81
N PRO A 97 -20.07 -20.80 13.46
CA PRO A 97 -21.24 -20.26 14.11
C PRO A 97 -22.33 -19.93 13.07
N MET A 98 -23.51 -20.46 13.30
CA MET A 98 -24.71 -20.20 12.51
C MET A 98 -25.80 -19.56 13.36
N LYS A 99 -26.53 -18.62 12.76
CA LYS A 99 -27.71 -18.00 13.34
C LYS A 99 -28.94 -18.39 12.53
N GLN A 100 -29.99 -18.81 13.22
CA GLN A 100 -31.30 -19.07 12.62
C GLN A 100 -31.97 -17.73 12.28
N THR A 101 -32.25 -17.50 11.00
CA THR A 101 -32.82 -16.23 10.53
C THR A 101 -34.00 -16.49 9.60
N PRO A 102 -35.13 -15.74 9.73
CA PRO A 102 -36.25 -15.85 8.82
C PRO A 102 -35.93 -15.20 7.47
N THR A 103 -36.16 -15.93 6.40
CA THR A 103 -35.74 -15.60 5.03
C THR A 103 -36.96 -15.59 4.11
N PRO A 104 -37.23 -14.51 3.36
CA PRO A 104 -38.36 -14.44 2.42
C PRO A 104 -38.14 -15.36 1.22
N LYS A 105 -39.24 -15.85 0.64
CA LYS A 105 -39.25 -16.77 -0.53
C LYS A 105 -38.49 -16.24 -1.75
N SER A 106 -38.35 -14.92 -1.87
CA SER A 106 -37.62 -14.27 -2.98
C SER A 106 -36.13 -14.60 -3.02
N ILE A 107 -35.54 -15.05 -1.91
CA ILE A 107 -34.11 -15.39 -1.80
C ILE A 107 -33.89 -16.83 -1.32
N TRP A 108 -34.89 -17.69 -1.50
CA TRP A 108 -34.76 -19.10 -1.14
C TRP A 108 -33.83 -19.83 -2.09
N ALA A 109 -33.05 -20.76 -1.53
CA ALA A 109 -32.37 -21.76 -2.32
C ALA A 109 -33.38 -22.81 -2.83
N GLU A 110 -33.09 -23.41 -3.98
CA GLU A 110 -33.88 -24.52 -4.50
C GLU A 110 -33.88 -25.68 -3.49
N GLY A 111 -35.06 -26.24 -3.21
CA GLY A 111 -35.22 -27.33 -2.22
C GLY A 111 -35.40 -26.88 -0.77
N GLN A 112 -35.45 -25.58 -0.49
CA GLN A 112 -35.76 -25.07 0.86
C GLN A 112 -37.25 -25.22 1.21
N SER A 113 -37.56 -25.82 2.36
CA SER A 113 -38.94 -26.03 2.85
C SER A 113 -39.39 -25.03 3.93
N SER A 114 -38.46 -24.58 4.78
CA SER A 114 -38.75 -23.72 5.93
C SER A 114 -38.39 -22.26 5.66
N TYR A 115 -39.13 -21.33 6.27
CA TYR A 115 -38.78 -19.91 6.29
C TYR A 115 -37.58 -19.59 7.18
N ILE A 116 -37.27 -20.45 8.16
CA ILE A 116 -36.14 -20.28 9.07
C ILE A 116 -34.97 -21.10 8.55
N VAL A 117 -33.87 -20.41 8.24
CA VAL A 117 -32.65 -21.03 7.69
C VAL A 117 -31.45 -20.68 8.56
N PRO A 118 -30.53 -21.63 8.78
CA PRO A 118 -29.24 -21.31 9.38
C PRO A 118 -28.39 -20.48 8.41
N THR A 119 -28.16 -19.23 8.78
CA THR A 119 -27.26 -18.31 8.07
C THR A 119 -25.90 -18.27 8.77
N PRO A 120 -24.77 -18.34 8.05
CA PRO A 120 -23.44 -18.29 8.66
C PRO A 120 -23.21 -16.93 9.30
N GLN A 121 -22.60 -16.94 10.49
CA GLN A 121 -22.28 -15.72 11.21
C GLN A 121 -20.85 -15.24 10.92
N LEU A 122 -20.69 -13.92 10.76
CA LEU A 122 -19.38 -13.32 10.61
C LEU A 122 -18.63 -13.34 11.94
N VAL A 123 -17.37 -13.77 11.89
CA VAL A 123 -16.48 -13.85 13.05
C VAL A 123 -15.31 -12.90 12.90
N THR A 124 -14.79 -12.42 14.02
CA THR A 124 -13.61 -11.57 14.04
C THR A 124 -12.33 -12.39 14.01
N GLN A 125 -11.22 -11.78 13.59
CA GLN A 125 -9.89 -12.40 13.56
C GLN A 125 -9.45 -12.99 14.91
N LYS A 126 -9.88 -12.40 16.03
CA LYS A 126 -9.50 -12.84 17.39
C LYS A 126 -10.19 -14.13 17.82
N GLN A 127 -11.34 -14.44 17.22
CA GLN A 127 -12.14 -15.61 17.55
C GLN A 127 -11.73 -16.85 16.76
N ILE A 128 -10.75 -16.74 15.86
CA ILE A 128 -10.28 -17.86 15.04
C ILE A 128 -8.77 -18.03 15.17
N LYS A 129 -8.30 -19.28 15.07
CA LYS A 129 -6.88 -19.63 14.98
C LYS A 129 -6.64 -20.62 13.87
N LEU A 130 -5.45 -20.58 13.26
CA LEU A 130 -5.13 -21.45 12.13
C LEU A 130 -4.90 -22.89 12.60
N VAL A 131 -5.29 -23.84 11.75
CA VAL A 131 -5.05 -25.27 11.93
C VAL A 131 -4.10 -25.75 10.85
N VAL A 132 -3.04 -26.42 11.27
CA VAL A 132 -2.04 -26.98 10.35
C VAL A 132 -1.88 -28.46 10.65
N GLU A 133 -1.78 -29.25 9.59
CA GLU A 133 -1.44 -30.68 9.69
C GLU A 133 0.08 -30.79 9.61
N ILE A 134 0.71 -31.17 10.72
CA ILE A 134 2.17 -31.31 10.85
C ILE A 134 2.49 -32.79 11.01
N LYS A 135 3.53 -33.26 10.31
CA LYS A 135 4.08 -34.60 10.53
C LYS A 135 4.93 -34.57 11.80
N ASP A 136 4.55 -35.37 12.79
CA ASP A 136 5.33 -35.53 13.99
C ASP A 136 6.63 -36.31 13.67
N LYS A 137 7.77 -35.80 14.14
CA LYS A 137 9.09 -36.36 13.81
C LYS A 137 9.32 -37.74 14.41
N ILE A 138 8.62 -38.05 15.50
CA ILE A 138 8.83 -39.30 16.26
C ILE A 138 7.88 -40.38 15.75
N THR A 139 6.60 -40.03 15.59
CA THR A 139 5.53 -40.98 15.23
C THR A 139 5.30 -41.08 13.72
N ASN A 140 5.81 -40.15 12.92
CA ASN A 140 5.55 -39.99 11.49
C ASN A 140 4.06 -39.82 11.12
N GLU A 141 3.17 -39.69 12.10
CA GLU A 141 1.75 -39.46 11.90
C GLU A 141 1.45 -37.97 11.69
N LEU A 142 0.39 -37.70 10.93
CA LEU A 142 -0.12 -36.35 10.71
C LEU A 142 -0.97 -35.92 11.91
N LYS A 143 -0.47 -34.97 12.68
CA LYS A 143 -1.20 -34.36 13.80
C LYS A 143 -1.75 -33.01 13.39
N LYS A 144 -3.00 -32.74 13.75
CA LYS A 144 -3.62 -31.42 13.61
C LYS A 144 -3.20 -30.55 14.78
N VAL A 145 -2.48 -29.49 14.50
CA VAL A 145 -1.97 -28.55 15.49
C VAL A 145 -2.65 -27.20 15.27
N VAL A 146 -3.08 -26.58 16.38
CA VAL A 146 -3.64 -25.23 16.37
C VAL A 146 -2.48 -24.26 16.60
N VAL A 147 -2.31 -23.31 15.69
CA VAL A 147 -1.27 -22.30 15.76
C VAL A 147 -1.78 -21.14 16.63
N ASP A 148 -1.00 -20.75 17.64
CA ASP A 148 -1.40 -19.69 18.58
C ASP A 148 -1.46 -18.31 17.90
N ASP A 149 -0.39 -17.93 17.20
CA ASP A 149 -0.32 -16.72 16.38
C ASP A 149 0.62 -16.93 15.18
N VAL A 150 0.48 -16.08 14.16
CA VAL A 150 1.24 -16.13 12.92
C VAL A 150 2.15 -14.92 12.83
N GLU A 151 3.45 -15.16 12.61
CA GLU A 151 4.44 -14.13 12.30
C GLU A 151 4.73 -14.11 10.80
N PHE A 152 4.97 -12.93 10.24
CA PHE A 152 5.35 -12.78 8.84
C PHE A 152 6.83 -12.42 8.72
N LYS A 153 7.60 -13.22 7.97
CA LYS A 153 9.03 -12.96 7.75
C LYS A 153 9.35 -13.10 6.27
N GLY A 154 9.69 -11.99 5.63
CA GLY A 154 10.00 -11.95 4.20
C GLY A 154 8.77 -12.03 3.30
N THR A 155 9.01 -11.94 2.00
CA THR A 155 7.99 -12.03 0.95
C THR A 155 8.49 -12.91 -0.19
N TYR A 156 7.58 -13.61 -0.86
CA TYR A 156 7.86 -14.41 -2.06
C TYR A 156 6.79 -14.11 -3.12
N PHE A 157 7.09 -14.37 -4.39
CA PHE A 157 6.08 -14.30 -5.44
C PHE A 157 5.36 -15.64 -5.51
N ASP A 158 4.05 -15.65 -5.31
CA ASP A 158 3.24 -16.87 -5.46
C ASP A 158 2.61 -16.86 -6.85
N GLU A 159 3.03 -17.81 -7.70
CA GLU A 159 2.51 -17.98 -9.05
C GLU A 159 1.01 -18.25 -9.05
N ARG A 160 0.46 -18.92 -8.01
CA ARG A 160 -0.96 -19.27 -7.94
C ARG A 160 -1.85 -18.06 -7.72
N TYR A 161 -1.36 -17.08 -6.96
CA TYR A 161 -2.07 -15.85 -6.67
C TYR A 161 -1.65 -14.69 -7.58
N HIS A 162 -0.64 -14.89 -8.43
CA HIS A 162 -0.01 -13.86 -9.27
C HIS A 162 0.37 -12.58 -8.51
N LYS A 163 0.79 -12.70 -7.24
CA LYS A 163 1.13 -11.56 -6.38
C LYS A 163 2.26 -11.89 -5.40
N ARG A 164 2.92 -10.83 -4.91
CA ARG A 164 3.93 -10.97 -3.84
C ARG A 164 3.24 -11.19 -2.50
N MET A 165 3.38 -12.38 -1.95
CA MET A 165 2.78 -12.80 -0.69
C MET A 165 3.83 -12.85 0.43
N PRO A 166 3.47 -12.50 1.66
CA PRO A 166 4.36 -12.66 2.80
C PRO A 166 4.44 -14.14 3.22
N VAL A 167 5.59 -14.58 3.73
CA VAL A 167 5.74 -15.96 4.24
C VAL A 167 5.21 -16.01 5.68
N ARG A 168 4.26 -16.92 5.94
CA ARG A 168 3.69 -17.14 7.28
C ARG A 168 4.53 -18.13 8.07
N PHE A 169 4.83 -17.78 9.31
CA PHE A 169 5.50 -18.64 10.29
C PHE A 169 4.61 -18.83 11.50
N ALA A 170 4.60 -20.04 12.07
CA ALA A 170 4.04 -20.23 13.41
C ALA A 170 4.91 -19.45 14.42
N ARG A 171 4.28 -18.70 15.32
CA ARG A 171 5.00 -17.90 16.32
C ARG A 171 5.91 -18.77 17.19
N GLY A 172 7.18 -18.37 17.30
CA GLY A 172 8.19 -19.10 18.09
C GLY A 172 8.80 -20.32 17.41
N GLU A 173 8.25 -20.78 16.29
CA GLU A 173 8.76 -21.93 15.54
C GLU A 173 9.22 -21.52 14.14
N LYS A 174 10.11 -22.32 13.54
CA LYS A 174 10.59 -22.12 12.15
C LYS A 174 9.70 -22.86 11.14
N ILE A 175 8.45 -23.16 11.50
CA ILE A 175 7.52 -23.88 10.63
C ILE A 175 6.83 -22.87 9.72
N VAL A 176 7.04 -23.04 8.41
CA VAL A 176 6.38 -22.24 7.38
C VAL A 176 4.98 -22.78 7.13
N ILE A 177 4.01 -21.89 7.15
CA ILE A 177 2.61 -22.19 6.89
C ILE A 177 2.28 -21.73 5.46
N PRO A 178 2.01 -22.64 4.51
CA PRO A 178 1.69 -22.25 3.15
C PRO A 178 0.34 -21.52 3.09
N TRP A 179 0.18 -20.58 2.16
CA TRP A 179 -1.13 -20.02 1.83
C TRP A 179 -2.03 -21.09 1.19
N PRO A 180 -3.37 -20.99 1.36
CA PRO A 180 -4.29 -21.96 0.78
C PRO A 180 -4.23 -21.83 -0.75
N LYS A 181 -4.58 -22.88 -1.49
CA LYS A 181 -4.69 -22.76 -2.94
C LYS A 181 -5.93 -21.91 -3.25
N PRO A 182 -5.82 -20.84 -4.05
CA PRO A 182 -7.00 -20.09 -4.45
C PRO A 182 -7.89 -21.01 -5.29
N ASP A 183 -9.21 -20.79 -5.21
CA ASP A 183 -10.11 -21.34 -6.21
C ASP A 183 -9.65 -20.80 -7.57
N LEU A 184 -9.43 -21.70 -8.53
CA LEU A 184 -9.02 -21.30 -9.87
C LEU A 184 -10.07 -20.29 -10.37
N PRO A 185 -9.66 -19.12 -10.88
CA PRO A 185 -10.63 -18.21 -11.48
C PRO A 185 -11.39 -19.00 -12.54
N GLU A 186 -12.73 -18.95 -12.46
CA GLU A 186 -13.58 -19.47 -13.52
C GLU A 186 -13.11 -18.91 -14.86
N GLN A 187 -13.15 -19.76 -15.88
CA GLN A 187 -12.65 -19.56 -17.23
C GLN A 187 -12.91 -18.17 -17.82
N GLU A 188 -12.04 -17.82 -18.79
CA GLU A 188 -12.17 -16.77 -19.81
C GLU A 188 -13.47 -15.96 -19.69
N ASP A 189 -13.37 -14.80 -19.01
CA ASP A 189 -14.45 -13.81 -19.01
C ASP A 189 -14.88 -13.57 -20.46
N VAL A 190 -16.18 -13.53 -20.72
CA VAL A 190 -16.75 -13.34 -22.07
C VAL A 190 -16.24 -12.03 -22.70
N LEU A 191 -15.86 -11.06 -21.87
CA LEU A 191 -15.29 -9.78 -22.27
C LEU A 191 -13.76 -9.80 -22.44
N GLY A 192 -13.10 -10.90 -22.05
CA GLY A 192 -11.67 -11.09 -22.15
C GLY A 192 -11.24 -11.40 -23.58
N THR A 193 -10.17 -10.77 -24.04
CA THR A 193 -9.55 -11.09 -25.33
C THR A 193 -8.70 -12.35 -25.21
N ASN A 194 -8.78 -13.24 -26.21
CA ASN A 194 -7.95 -14.44 -26.29
C ASN A 194 -6.45 -14.11 -26.17
N ALA A 195 -5.70 -14.96 -25.47
CA ALA A 195 -4.27 -14.74 -25.19
C ALA A 195 -3.42 -14.61 -26.47
N GLU A 196 -3.78 -15.31 -27.55
CA GLU A 196 -3.10 -15.23 -28.85
C GLU A 196 -3.21 -13.83 -29.47
N ASN A 197 -4.40 -13.24 -29.45
CA ASN A 197 -4.64 -11.89 -29.95
C ASN A 197 -3.89 -10.85 -29.12
N VAL A 198 -3.86 -11.01 -27.79
CA VAL A 198 -3.14 -10.08 -26.88
C VAL A 198 -1.63 -10.14 -27.10
N ARG A 199 -1.07 -11.32 -27.37
CA ARG A 199 0.38 -11.50 -27.59
C ARG A 199 0.83 -11.10 -28.99
N THR A 200 -0.10 -10.85 -29.91
CA THR A 200 0.23 -10.44 -31.27
C THR A 200 0.85 -9.05 -31.24
N GLN A 201 2.13 -8.94 -31.62
CA GLN A 201 2.81 -7.66 -31.72
C GLN A 201 2.29 -6.90 -32.94
N THR A 202 1.55 -5.81 -32.70
CA THR A 202 0.97 -4.97 -33.76
C THR A 202 1.77 -3.68 -34.03
N PHE A 203 2.63 -3.27 -33.10
CA PHE A 203 3.35 -2.01 -33.19
C PHE A 203 4.86 -2.23 -33.38
N TRP A 204 5.39 -1.57 -34.42
CA TRP A 204 6.82 -1.41 -34.66
C TRP A 204 7.15 0.09 -34.79
N PRO A 205 8.23 0.58 -34.16
CA PRO A 205 8.66 1.96 -34.33
C PRO A 205 9.17 2.17 -35.76
N THR A 206 8.43 2.93 -36.57
CA THR A 206 8.73 3.18 -37.98
C THR A 206 9.86 4.19 -38.20
N SER A 207 9.99 5.19 -37.34
CA SER A 207 11.03 6.23 -37.45
C SER A 207 11.31 6.90 -36.10
N LEU A 208 12.54 7.36 -35.89
CA LEU A 208 12.91 8.21 -34.75
C LEU A 208 12.37 9.64 -34.89
N VAL A 209 12.08 10.07 -36.13
CA VAL A 209 11.63 11.44 -36.44
C VAL A 209 10.10 11.55 -36.29
N GLN A 210 9.37 10.47 -36.60
CA GLN A 210 7.91 10.47 -36.56
C GLN A 210 7.39 9.91 -35.24
N SER A 211 6.58 10.69 -34.54
CA SER A 211 5.88 10.24 -33.34
C SER A 211 4.89 9.11 -33.69
N PRO A 212 4.80 8.05 -32.86
CA PRO A 212 3.83 6.96 -33.08
C PRO A 212 2.39 7.39 -32.84
N ILE A 213 2.18 8.47 -32.08
CA ILE A 213 0.87 9.04 -31.80
C ILE A 213 0.72 10.32 -32.63
N PRO A 214 -0.42 10.50 -33.34
CA PRO A 214 -0.66 11.71 -34.10
C PRO A 214 -0.76 12.93 -33.18
N VAL A 215 -0.22 14.06 -33.62
CA VAL A 215 -0.18 15.30 -32.83
C VAL A 215 -1.59 15.75 -32.39
N ALA A 216 -2.60 15.52 -33.23
CA ALA A 216 -3.99 15.85 -32.94
C ALA A 216 -4.57 15.08 -31.73
N ALA A 217 -4.11 13.84 -31.47
CA ALA A 217 -4.60 13.04 -30.35
C ALA A 217 -3.94 13.41 -29.00
N LEU A 218 -2.88 14.23 -29.02
CA LEU A 218 -2.16 14.57 -27.80
C LEU A 218 -3.00 15.42 -26.83
N SER A 219 -3.97 16.20 -27.31
CA SER A 219 -4.87 16.96 -26.44
C SER A 219 -5.80 16.08 -25.61
N ASP A 220 -6.16 14.92 -26.15
CA ASP A 220 -7.10 14.00 -25.52
C ASP A 220 -6.37 13.13 -24.48
N ILE A 221 -5.12 12.76 -24.77
CA ILE A 221 -4.27 11.97 -23.87
C ILE A 221 -3.77 12.81 -22.70
N ARG A 222 -3.43 14.09 -22.95
CA ARG A 222 -2.88 14.97 -21.93
C ARG A 222 -3.47 16.38 -22.02
N ASN A 223 -3.70 16.98 -20.84
CA ASN A 223 -4.04 18.39 -20.78
C ASN A 223 -2.85 19.25 -21.23
N HIS A 224 -3.01 19.93 -22.37
CA HIS A 224 -2.02 20.83 -22.94
C HIS A 224 -1.77 22.08 -22.06
N ASN A 225 -2.78 22.50 -21.28
CA ASN A 225 -2.75 23.67 -20.41
C ASN A 225 -2.55 23.30 -18.93
N SER A 226 -1.92 22.16 -18.63
CA SER A 226 -1.65 21.81 -17.23
C SER A 226 -0.73 22.85 -16.57
N PRO A 227 -1.06 23.39 -15.38
CA PRO A 227 -0.23 24.37 -14.67
C PRO A 227 1.20 23.88 -14.46
N GLN A 228 1.38 22.57 -14.26
CA GLN A 228 2.71 21.95 -14.07
C GLN A 228 3.58 22.00 -15.33
N GLN A 229 3.01 22.06 -16.54
CA GLN A 229 3.79 22.23 -17.77
C GLN A 229 4.34 23.66 -17.90
N PHE A 230 3.61 24.66 -17.40
CA PHE A 230 4.07 26.06 -17.38
C PHE A 230 5.19 26.29 -16.37
N VAL A 231 5.09 25.67 -15.18
CA VAL A 231 6.11 25.76 -14.12
C VAL A 231 7.45 25.10 -14.56
N LYS A 232 7.40 24.13 -15.47
CA LYS A 232 8.57 23.37 -15.95
C LYS A 232 9.22 23.91 -17.22
N LYS A 233 8.73 25.01 -17.82
CA LYS A 233 9.44 25.63 -18.95
C LYS A 233 10.84 26.03 -18.49
N GLN A 234 11.85 25.30 -18.96
CA GLN A 234 13.23 25.52 -18.56
C GLN A 234 13.65 26.94 -18.92
N ILE A 235 14.34 27.60 -17.99
CA ILE A 235 14.94 28.92 -18.24
C ILE A 235 16.04 28.71 -19.28
N THR A 236 15.73 29.00 -20.54
CA THR A 236 16.74 28.94 -21.61
C THR A 236 17.74 30.09 -21.42
N PRO A 237 18.99 29.97 -21.90
CA PRO A 237 19.97 31.07 -21.84
C PRO A 237 19.46 32.37 -22.46
N ALA A 238 18.58 32.28 -23.46
CA ALA A 238 17.93 33.45 -24.05
C ALA A 238 16.94 34.12 -23.08
N VAL A 239 16.12 33.33 -22.38
CA VAL A 239 15.24 33.83 -21.32
C VAL A 239 16.06 34.38 -20.16
N LEU A 240 17.14 33.70 -19.77
CA LEU A 240 18.04 34.15 -18.72
C LEU A 240 18.68 35.49 -19.08
N ARG A 241 19.20 35.66 -20.30
CA ARG A 241 19.77 36.94 -20.78
C ARG A 241 18.75 38.08 -20.77
N LYS A 242 17.48 37.79 -21.09
CA LYS A 242 16.39 38.78 -21.00
C LYS A 242 16.03 39.12 -19.55
N LEU A 243 16.14 38.14 -18.65
CA LEU A 243 15.83 38.28 -17.23
C LEU A 243 16.97 38.99 -16.46
N THR A 244 18.22 38.72 -16.83
CA THR A 244 19.39 39.31 -16.20
C THR A 244 19.65 40.70 -16.77
N PRO A 245 19.64 41.77 -15.96
CA PRO A 245 20.01 43.08 -16.45
C PRO A 245 21.48 43.10 -16.89
N PRO A 246 21.82 43.90 -17.92
CA PRO A 246 23.20 44.03 -18.37
C PRO A 246 24.05 44.64 -17.25
N LYS A 247 25.26 44.13 -17.08
CA LYS A 247 26.20 44.69 -16.11
C LYS A 247 26.72 46.04 -16.62
N MET A 248 26.69 47.04 -15.76
CA MET A 248 27.23 48.37 -16.05
C MET A 248 28.72 48.28 -16.45
N PRO A 249 29.18 49.04 -17.46
CA PRO A 249 30.60 49.13 -17.77
C PRO A 249 31.37 49.70 -16.57
N LYS A 250 32.56 49.17 -16.32
CA LYS A 250 33.42 49.67 -15.23
C LYS A 250 34.09 50.97 -15.65
N THR A 251 34.20 51.93 -14.73
CA THR A 251 34.92 53.19 -14.96
C THR A 251 36.43 52.95 -15.03
N ASP A 252 37.18 53.89 -15.61
CA ASP A 252 38.62 53.72 -15.81
C ASP A 252 39.40 53.64 -14.49
N VAL A 253 38.98 54.40 -13.48
CA VAL A 253 39.51 54.30 -12.09
C VAL A 253 39.27 52.90 -11.52
N GLN A 254 38.08 52.33 -11.74
CA GLN A 254 37.79 50.97 -11.27
C GLN A 254 38.59 49.92 -12.02
N LYS A 255 38.81 50.10 -13.33
CA LYS A 255 39.68 49.20 -14.12
C LYS A 255 41.11 49.24 -13.60
N ALA A 256 41.67 50.43 -13.37
CA ALA A 256 43.01 50.61 -12.80
C ALA A 256 43.12 49.94 -11.42
N ARG A 257 42.15 50.17 -10.54
CA ARG A 257 42.09 49.52 -9.22
C ARG A 257 41.99 47.99 -9.30
N ILE A 258 41.28 47.45 -10.30
CA ILE A 258 41.22 46.00 -10.52
C ILE A 258 42.54 45.46 -11.04
N GLN A 259 43.21 46.18 -11.93
CA GLN A 259 44.53 45.82 -12.44
C GLN A 259 45.55 45.81 -11.30
N GLU A 260 45.61 46.87 -10.50
CA GLU A 260 46.44 46.96 -9.29
C GLU A 260 46.15 45.80 -8.34
N ARG A 261 44.87 45.55 -8.04
CA ARG A 261 44.47 44.43 -7.18
C ARG A 261 44.90 43.08 -7.75
N ASN A 262 44.80 42.89 -9.06
CA ASN A 262 45.22 41.64 -9.70
C ASN A 262 46.73 41.45 -9.65
N VAL A 263 47.51 42.53 -9.85
CA VAL A 263 48.97 42.53 -9.72
C VAL A 263 49.38 42.22 -8.29
N LEU A 264 48.81 42.92 -7.32
CA LEU A 264 49.04 42.65 -5.90
C LEU A 264 48.64 41.22 -5.55
N HIS A 265 47.50 40.73 -6.04
CA HIS A 265 47.07 39.37 -5.75
C HIS A 265 47.99 38.30 -6.38
N GLN A 266 48.58 38.56 -7.55
CA GLN A 266 49.58 37.68 -8.16
C GLN A 266 50.89 37.71 -7.37
N GLN A 267 51.35 38.89 -6.97
CA GLN A 267 52.54 39.04 -6.13
C GLN A 267 52.35 38.39 -4.76
N GLU A 268 51.20 38.59 -4.13
CA GLU A 268 50.82 37.95 -2.88
C GLU A 268 50.68 36.44 -3.06
N LYS A 269 50.07 35.93 -4.13
CA LYS A 269 50.05 34.48 -4.41
C LYS A 269 51.45 33.90 -4.54
N ALA A 270 52.38 34.63 -5.16
CA ALA A 270 53.79 34.23 -5.24
C ALA A 270 54.52 34.34 -3.89
N ARG A 271 54.11 35.28 -3.02
CA ARG A 271 54.69 35.52 -1.68
C ARG A 271 53.98 34.79 -0.54
N LYS A 272 52.83 34.17 -0.79
CA LYS A 272 52.04 33.46 0.22
C LYS A 272 52.90 32.33 0.74
N ALA A 273 53.47 32.57 1.91
CA ALA A 273 54.28 31.60 2.62
C ALA A 273 53.39 30.39 2.94
N THR A 274 53.68 29.27 2.30
CA THR A 274 53.15 27.98 2.73
C THR A 274 53.85 27.61 4.02
N LEU A 275 53.08 27.19 5.03
CA LEU A 275 53.63 26.76 6.31
C LEU A 275 54.65 25.64 6.07
N THR A 276 55.90 25.90 6.45
CA THR A 276 56.98 24.92 6.33
C THR A 276 56.71 23.73 7.26
N ASN A 277 57.31 22.58 6.95
CA ASN A 277 57.10 21.39 7.78
C ASN A 277 57.65 21.59 9.20
N GLU A 278 58.77 22.31 9.34
CA GLU A 278 59.33 22.67 10.65
C GLU A 278 58.37 23.52 11.50
N GLU A 279 57.67 24.47 10.88
CA GLU A 279 56.67 25.29 11.57
C GLU A 279 55.45 24.45 11.98
N LYS A 280 55.03 23.48 11.16
CA LYS A 280 53.96 22.53 11.49
C LYS A 280 54.31 21.67 12.70
N GLU A 281 55.56 21.18 12.77
CA GLU A 281 56.04 20.40 13.91
C GLU A 281 56.05 21.24 15.19
N LYS A 282 56.59 22.46 15.15
CA LYS A 282 56.56 23.39 16.30
C LYS A 282 55.14 23.72 16.77
N ILE A 283 54.21 23.91 15.83
CA ILE A 283 52.80 24.11 16.15
C ILE A 283 52.21 22.83 16.78
N GLY A 284 52.53 21.66 16.24
CA GLY A 284 52.10 20.36 16.76
C GLY A 284 52.59 20.07 18.17
N GLU A 285 53.86 20.33 18.46
CA GLU A 285 54.44 20.21 19.81
C GLU A 285 53.74 21.11 20.82
N LYS A 286 53.48 22.38 20.44
CA LYS A 286 52.81 23.34 21.32
C LYS A 286 51.36 22.94 21.59
N ILE A 287 50.66 22.39 20.59
CA ILE A 287 49.33 21.81 20.76
C ILE A 287 49.37 20.60 21.70
N TYR A 288 50.33 19.69 21.50
CA TYR A 288 50.51 18.51 22.35
C TYR A 288 50.76 18.89 23.81
N GLN A 289 51.67 19.84 24.06
CA GLN A 289 51.97 20.34 25.40
C GLN A 289 50.75 20.97 26.10
N HIS A 290 49.90 21.67 25.35
CA HIS A 290 48.67 22.26 25.89
C HIS A 290 47.63 21.19 26.22
N LEU A 291 47.44 20.21 25.32
CA LEU A 291 46.52 19.09 25.54
C LEU A 291 46.97 18.21 26.70
N SER A 292 48.26 17.90 26.81
CA SER A 292 48.79 17.09 27.90
C SER A 292 48.58 17.75 29.25
N LYS A 293 48.77 19.08 29.34
CA LYS A 293 48.52 19.84 30.58
C LYS A 293 47.05 19.80 31.00
N ASN A 294 46.12 19.95 30.05
CA ASN A 294 44.68 19.93 30.32
C ASN A 294 44.09 18.53 30.58
N ILE A 295 44.86 17.46 30.37
CA ILE A 295 44.47 16.08 30.70
C ILE A 295 45.00 15.69 32.09
N THR A 296 46.06 16.35 32.55
CA THR A 296 46.65 16.15 33.88
C THR A 296 46.01 16.99 34.99
N ASP A 297 45.22 18.00 34.62
CA ASP A 297 44.29 18.73 35.50
C ASP A 297 42.88 18.12 35.40
#